data_AF-A0A136PL37-F1
#
_entry.id   AF-A0A136PL37-F1
#
_cell.length_a   1.000
_cell.length_b   1.000
_cell.length_c   1.000
_cell.angle_alpha   90.00
_cell.angle_beta   90.00
_cell.angle_gamma   90.00
#
_symmetry.space_group_name_H-M   'P 1'
#
loop_
_entity.id
_entity.type
_entity.pdbx_description
1 polymer ?
#
loop_
_entity_poly.entity_id
_entity_poly.type
_entity_poly.pdbx_seq_one_letter_code
_entity_poly.pdbx_strand_id
1 'polypeptide(L)'
;MRDAVDRWLRVVAADAELTPYLIGVDRGRLARHLALTLTVALGGPAGDLARPAVGAWRGLGLTEAQHRRVVDYLAGVLREVDVPADAVAAAGRVFADEVGGRPAQWPAQVVDHDRAADGIAVLTVRPERGFTFRAGQAVPVSLEDWPDRWRWYSPANAPRPDGTIEFHVRAVAAVSRALVEEVRLGDRIWLGPPRDVGLTLDPASRADLLLIAGGTGLAPLRALVEQVATAPAGRRVTLVVGARTYADLYDSISLDVLQCAHDWLTLVPAFSHDPEAGPGERGDALTVALDHHRSGQEVYVCGPPAMLAGLRLRLLAAGIPTQRIHLPGDPTGQAPVDR
;
A
#
# COMPACT_ATOMS: atom_id res chain seq x y z
N MET A 1 -39.40 3.82 -7.07
CA MET A 1 -38.03 4.02 -6.54
C MET A 1 -37.95 3.79 -5.04
N ARG A 2 -38.79 4.44 -4.21
CA ARG A 2 -38.80 4.21 -2.75
C ARG A 2 -38.94 2.73 -2.38
N ASP A 3 -39.91 2.03 -2.96
CA ASP A 3 -40.11 0.60 -2.68
C ASP A 3 -38.92 -0.28 -3.09
N ALA A 4 -38.20 0.11 -4.15
CA ALA A 4 -36.97 -0.57 -4.58
C ALA A 4 -35.84 -0.35 -3.57
N VAL A 5 -35.69 0.87 -3.04
CA VAL A 5 -34.72 1.17 -1.99
C VAL A 5 -35.06 0.46 -0.68
N ASP A 6 -36.34 0.37 -0.31
CA ASP A 6 -36.78 -0.37 0.88
C ASP A 6 -36.58 -1.89 0.73
N ARG A 7 -36.74 -2.44 -0.48
CA ARG A 7 -36.37 -3.83 -0.79
C ARG A 7 -34.85 -4.03 -0.69
N TRP A 8 -34.07 -3.13 -1.27
CA TRP A 8 -32.61 -3.19 -1.20
C TRP A 8 -32.08 -3.09 0.24
N LEU A 9 -32.58 -2.17 1.06
CA LEU A 9 -32.19 -2.07 2.48
C LEU A 9 -32.52 -3.33 3.27
N ARG A 10 -33.60 -4.04 2.92
CA ARG A 10 -33.91 -5.35 3.53
C ARG A 10 -32.89 -6.42 3.13
N VAL A 11 -32.40 -6.41 1.90
CA VAL A 11 -31.33 -7.32 1.44
C VAL A 11 -30.02 -7.02 2.18
N VAL A 12 -29.62 -5.74 2.27
CA VAL A 12 -28.41 -5.34 3.01
C VAL A 12 -28.52 -5.67 4.50
N ALA A 13 -29.70 -5.48 5.11
CA ALA A 13 -29.94 -5.81 6.52
C ALA A 13 -30.12 -7.30 6.81
N ALA A 14 -30.12 -8.16 5.79
CA ALA A 14 -30.12 -9.61 5.92
C ALA A 14 -28.73 -10.22 5.69
N ASP A 15 -27.77 -9.46 5.15
CA ASP A 15 -26.38 -9.88 5.03
C ASP A 15 -25.70 -9.79 6.41
N ALA A 16 -25.24 -10.93 6.92
CA ALA A 16 -24.62 -11.05 8.24
C ALA A 16 -23.38 -10.18 8.41
N GLU A 17 -22.65 -9.88 7.34
CA GLU A 17 -21.46 -9.03 7.36
C GLU A 17 -21.78 -7.53 7.27
N LEU A 18 -22.99 -7.16 6.82
CA LEU A 18 -23.40 -5.75 6.64
C LEU A 18 -24.38 -5.29 7.73
N THR A 19 -25.15 -6.23 8.30
CA THR A 19 -26.14 -5.98 9.34
C THR A 19 -25.60 -5.21 10.56
N PRO A 20 -24.37 -5.48 11.08
CA PRO A 20 -23.81 -4.74 12.21
C PRO A 20 -23.68 -3.23 11.95
N TYR A 21 -23.47 -2.83 10.70
CA TYR A 21 -23.32 -1.43 10.29
C TYR A 21 -24.65 -0.68 10.17
N LEU A 22 -25.78 -1.40 10.26
CA LEU A 22 -27.13 -0.85 10.22
C LEU A 22 -27.80 -0.78 11.61
N ILE A 23 -27.05 -1.12 12.68
CA ILE A 23 -27.53 -1.00 14.06
C ILE A 23 -27.54 0.48 14.46
N GLY A 24 -28.68 0.96 14.96
CA GLY A 24 -28.85 2.36 15.37
C GLY A 24 -29.06 3.36 14.21
N VAL A 25 -29.05 2.88 12.96
CA VAL A 25 -29.32 3.71 11.77
C VAL A 25 -30.83 3.84 11.55
N ASP A 26 -31.33 5.08 11.40
CA ASP A 26 -32.72 5.33 10.98
C ASP A 26 -32.90 4.93 9.50
N ARG A 27 -33.36 3.70 9.30
CA ARG A 27 -33.55 3.10 7.98
C ARG A 27 -34.61 3.82 7.14
N GLY A 28 -35.62 4.42 7.77
CA GLY A 28 -36.66 5.17 7.06
C GLY A 28 -36.16 6.53 6.56
N ARG A 29 -35.29 7.20 7.33
CA ARG A 29 -34.58 8.40 6.85
C ARG A 29 -33.57 8.06 5.75
N LEU A 30 -32.83 6.96 5.91
CA LEU A 30 -31.86 6.49 4.92
C LEU A 30 -32.54 6.12 3.59
N ALA A 31 -33.64 5.37 3.63
CA ALA A 31 -34.40 4.99 2.45
C ALA A 31 -34.92 6.20 1.67
N ARG A 32 -35.45 7.19 2.38
CA ARG A 32 -35.93 8.45 1.77
C ARG A 32 -34.81 9.18 1.05
N HIS A 33 -33.63 9.25 1.66
CA HIS A 33 -32.49 9.93 1.08
C HIS A 33 -31.99 9.23 -0.19
N LEU A 34 -31.76 7.91 -0.11
CA LEU A 34 -31.25 7.13 -1.24
C LEU A 34 -32.24 7.06 -2.41
N ALA A 35 -33.55 7.03 -2.13
CA ALA A 35 -34.57 7.09 -3.17
C ALA A 35 -34.52 8.41 -3.96
N LEU A 36 -34.24 9.53 -3.29
CA LEU A 36 -34.10 10.83 -3.95
C LEU A 36 -32.84 10.88 -4.83
N THR A 37 -31.69 10.43 -4.31
CA THR A 37 -30.45 10.35 -5.10
C THR A 37 -30.66 9.50 -6.35
N LEU A 38 -31.22 8.29 -6.21
CA LEU A 38 -31.43 7.41 -7.34
C LEU A 38 -32.44 7.97 -8.34
N THR A 39 -33.50 8.65 -7.89
CA THR A 39 -34.43 9.34 -8.79
C THR A 39 -33.75 10.43 -9.59
N VAL A 40 -32.85 11.24 -9.00
CA VAL A 40 -32.08 12.26 -9.72
C VAL A 40 -31.07 11.62 -10.69
N ALA A 41 -30.35 10.59 -10.24
CA ALA A 41 -29.37 9.87 -11.06
C ALA A 41 -29.99 9.20 -12.29
N LEU A 42 -31.27 8.84 -12.21
CA LEU A 42 -32.05 8.22 -13.29
C LEU A 42 -32.82 9.24 -14.14
N GLY A 43 -32.51 10.53 -14.03
CA GLY A 43 -33.08 11.59 -14.87
C GLY A 43 -34.46 12.10 -14.43
N GLY A 44 -34.88 11.80 -13.19
CA GLY A 44 -36.11 12.33 -12.61
C GLY A 44 -36.01 13.80 -12.17
N PRO A 45 -37.14 14.47 -11.86
CA PRO A 45 -37.13 15.88 -11.46
C PRO A 45 -36.39 16.07 -10.13
N ALA A 46 -35.34 16.89 -10.14
CA ALA A 46 -34.67 17.35 -8.94
C ALA A 46 -35.58 18.34 -8.21
N GLY A 47 -36.40 17.85 -7.29
CA GLY A 47 -37.20 18.73 -6.43
C GLY A 47 -36.31 19.61 -5.52
N ASP A 48 -36.87 20.73 -5.04
CA ASP A 48 -36.23 21.76 -4.19
C ASP A 48 -35.81 21.29 -2.77
N LEU A 49 -35.65 19.99 -2.56
CA LEU A 49 -35.37 19.41 -1.25
C LEU A 49 -33.89 19.07 -1.12
N ALA A 50 -33.20 19.90 -0.32
CA ALA A 50 -31.92 19.68 0.37
C ALA A 50 -30.82 18.92 -0.38
N ARG A 51 -29.68 19.60 -0.57
CA ARG A 51 -28.39 19.02 -1.00
C ARG A 51 -28.23 17.58 -0.50
N PRO A 52 -27.82 16.62 -1.37
CA PRO A 52 -27.61 15.26 -0.95
C PRO A 52 -26.68 15.25 0.28
N ALA A 53 -27.06 14.52 1.33
CA ALA A 53 -26.27 14.36 2.54
C ALA A 53 -25.08 13.45 2.22
N VAL A 54 -24.10 14.03 1.53
CA VAL A 54 -22.81 13.44 1.16
C VAL A 54 -22.11 12.97 2.45
N GLY A 55 -22.34 11.73 2.88
CA GLY A 55 -21.63 11.19 4.05
C GLY A 55 -22.30 10.11 4.90
N ALA A 56 -23.57 9.75 4.68
CA ALA A 56 -24.26 8.79 5.56
C ALA A 56 -23.56 7.41 5.66
N TRP A 57 -22.89 6.97 4.58
CA TRP A 57 -22.14 5.71 4.55
C TRP A 57 -20.62 5.87 4.76
N ARG A 58 -20.08 7.08 4.58
CA ARG A 58 -18.64 7.37 4.77
C ARG A 58 -18.17 7.09 6.20
N GLY A 59 -19.06 7.19 7.18
CA GLY A 59 -18.75 6.94 8.59
C GLY A 59 -18.82 5.47 9.04
N LEU A 60 -19.19 4.54 8.16
CA LEU A 60 -19.44 3.14 8.55
C LEU A 60 -18.22 2.23 8.42
N GLY A 61 -17.13 2.65 7.77
CA GLY A 61 -15.88 1.89 7.75
C GLY A 61 -15.98 0.52 7.05
N LEU A 62 -16.82 0.42 6.01
CA LEU A 62 -16.95 -0.79 5.21
C LEU A 62 -15.65 -1.10 4.43
N THR A 63 -15.35 -2.38 4.26
CA THR A 63 -14.26 -2.86 3.38
C THR A 63 -14.65 -2.75 1.91
N GLU A 64 -13.68 -2.81 1.00
CA GLU A 64 -13.94 -2.76 -0.45
C GLU A 64 -14.89 -3.89 -0.92
N ALA A 65 -14.74 -5.09 -0.35
CA ALA A 65 -15.62 -6.22 -0.64
C ALA A 65 -17.05 -5.98 -0.16
N GLN A 66 -17.23 -5.36 1.01
CA GLN A 66 -18.53 -4.97 1.54
C GLN A 66 -19.16 -3.86 0.71
N HIS A 67 -18.39 -2.85 0.28
CA HIS A 67 -18.86 -1.83 -0.66
C HIS A 67 -19.38 -2.45 -1.96
N ARG A 68 -18.63 -3.39 -2.53
CA ARG A 68 -19.01 -4.07 -3.76
C ARG A 68 -20.32 -4.84 -3.61
N ARG A 69 -20.48 -5.61 -2.53
CA ARG A 69 -21.72 -6.33 -2.22
C ARG A 69 -22.93 -5.42 -2.11
N VAL A 70 -22.79 -4.30 -1.42
CA VAL A 70 -23.86 -3.30 -1.24
C VAL A 70 -24.33 -2.77 -2.60
N VAL A 71 -23.40 -2.48 -3.52
CA VAL A 71 -23.69 -2.04 -4.89
C VAL A 71 -24.32 -3.17 -5.73
N ASP A 72 -23.83 -4.41 -5.60
CA ASP A 72 -24.35 -5.57 -6.32
C ASP A 72 -25.80 -5.87 -5.94
N TYR A 73 -26.15 -5.76 -4.65
CA TYR A 73 -27.52 -5.89 -4.18
C TYR A 73 -28.44 -4.81 -4.77
N LEU A 74 -27.95 -3.58 -4.90
CA LEU A 74 -28.74 -2.50 -5.50
C LEU A 74 -29.01 -2.80 -6.98
N ALA A 75 -27.97 -3.19 -7.72
CA ALA A 75 -28.10 -3.56 -9.12
C ALA A 75 -29.07 -4.74 -9.30
N GLY A 76 -29.06 -5.72 -8.39
CA GLY A 76 -30.03 -6.82 -8.35
C GLY A 76 -31.47 -6.32 -8.22
N VAL A 77 -31.73 -5.50 -7.21
CA VAL A 77 -33.09 -5.00 -6.94
C VAL A 77 -33.59 -4.07 -8.05
N LEU A 78 -32.74 -3.24 -8.64
CA LEU A 78 -33.13 -2.37 -9.75
C LEU A 78 -33.47 -3.17 -11.02
N ARG A 79 -32.76 -4.28 -11.29
CA ARG A 79 -33.08 -5.20 -12.39
C ARG A 79 -34.43 -5.89 -12.18
N GLU A 80 -34.77 -6.26 -10.94
CA GLU A 80 -36.07 -6.88 -10.61
C GLU A 80 -37.27 -5.94 -10.79
N VAL A 81 -37.05 -4.62 -10.82
CA VAL A 81 -38.11 -3.63 -11.07
C VAL A 81 -38.03 -3.05 -12.50
N ASP A 82 -37.43 -3.81 -13.43
CA ASP A 82 -37.33 -3.51 -14.85
C ASP A 82 -36.66 -2.17 -15.19
N VAL A 83 -35.72 -1.70 -14.36
CA VAL A 83 -34.91 -0.52 -14.69
C VAL A 83 -33.94 -0.88 -15.84
N PRO A 84 -33.86 -0.05 -16.89
CA PRO A 84 -32.95 -0.29 -18.02
C PRO A 84 -31.49 -0.51 -17.58
N ALA A 85 -30.76 -1.40 -18.27
CA ALA A 85 -29.42 -1.82 -17.83
C ALA A 85 -28.39 -0.67 -17.75
N ASP A 86 -28.51 0.32 -18.64
CA ASP A 86 -27.71 1.56 -18.66
C ASP A 86 -28.03 2.45 -17.44
N ALA A 87 -29.31 2.56 -17.10
CA ALA A 87 -29.81 3.22 -15.90
C ALA A 87 -29.36 2.50 -14.62
N VAL A 88 -29.39 1.16 -14.57
CA VAL A 88 -28.85 0.36 -13.47
C VAL A 88 -27.35 0.60 -13.30
N ALA A 89 -26.59 0.65 -14.40
CA ALA A 89 -25.17 0.93 -14.36
C ALA A 89 -24.88 2.37 -13.88
N ALA A 90 -25.69 3.36 -14.29
CA ALA A 90 -25.58 4.74 -13.82
C ALA A 90 -25.88 4.86 -12.31
N ALA A 91 -26.97 4.24 -11.86
CA ALA A 91 -27.32 4.14 -10.46
C ALA A 91 -26.21 3.46 -9.63
N GLY A 92 -25.64 2.37 -10.13
CA GLY A 92 -24.52 1.68 -9.48
C GLY A 92 -23.27 2.55 -9.32
N ARG A 93 -22.96 3.42 -10.30
CA ARG A 93 -21.83 4.38 -10.22
C ARG A 93 -22.07 5.48 -9.19
N VAL A 94 -23.25 6.11 -9.21
CA VAL A 94 -23.61 7.15 -8.23
C VAL A 94 -23.64 6.58 -6.83
N PHE A 95 -24.17 5.36 -6.68
CA PHE A 95 -24.21 4.68 -5.40
C PHE A 95 -22.82 4.22 -4.94
N ALA A 96 -21.97 3.77 -5.86
CA ALA A 96 -20.57 3.53 -5.56
C ALA A 96 -19.88 4.82 -5.11
N ASP A 97 -20.11 5.97 -5.74
CA ASP A 97 -19.52 7.26 -5.34
C ASP A 97 -20.07 7.82 -4.01
N GLU A 98 -21.35 7.55 -3.68
CA GLU A 98 -21.97 7.96 -2.41
C GLU A 98 -21.62 7.03 -1.25
N VAL A 99 -21.54 5.73 -1.50
CA VAL A 99 -21.26 4.69 -0.49
C VAL A 99 -19.76 4.45 -0.35
N GLY A 100 -18.99 4.59 -1.41
CA GLY A 100 -17.53 4.51 -1.44
C GLY A 100 -16.97 5.55 -2.41
N GLY A 101 -16.91 6.82 -2.00
CA GLY A 101 -16.26 7.85 -2.80
C GLY A 101 -14.90 7.35 -3.30
N ARG A 102 -14.52 7.71 -4.54
CA ARG A 102 -13.19 7.38 -5.09
C ARG A 102 -12.16 7.55 -3.97
N PRO A 103 -11.35 6.52 -3.67
CA PRO A 103 -10.44 6.55 -2.54
C PRO A 103 -9.65 7.85 -2.61
N ALA A 104 -9.47 8.54 -1.49
CA ALA A 104 -8.79 9.84 -1.48
C ALA A 104 -7.52 9.76 -2.33
N GLN A 105 -7.38 10.70 -3.28
CA GLN A 105 -6.26 10.76 -4.22
C GLN A 105 -5.49 12.05 -3.97
N TRP A 106 -4.18 11.94 -3.90
CA TRP A 106 -3.26 13.05 -3.76
C TRP A 106 -2.47 13.16 -5.06
N PRO A 107 -2.62 14.26 -5.82
CA PRO A 107 -1.73 14.51 -6.93
C PRO A 107 -0.33 14.80 -6.38
N ALA A 108 0.69 14.22 -7.01
CA ALA A 108 2.08 14.44 -6.70
C ALA A 108 2.87 14.70 -7.98
N GLN A 109 3.73 15.70 -7.94
CA GLN A 109 4.61 16.04 -9.04
C GLN A 109 5.91 15.26 -8.93
N VAL A 110 6.41 14.71 -10.05
CA VAL A 110 7.74 14.11 -10.13
C VAL A 110 8.78 15.21 -10.12
N VAL A 111 9.61 15.25 -9.08
CA VAL A 111 10.64 16.27 -8.87
C VAL A 111 12.06 15.74 -9.11
N ASP A 112 12.25 14.43 -9.08
CA ASP A 112 13.48 13.78 -9.50
C ASP A 112 13.20 12.39 -10.09
N HIS A 113 14.06 11.94 -11.01
CA HIS A 113 13.96 10.64 -11.65
C HIS A 113 15.34 10.11 -12.02
N ASP A 114 15.87 9.22 -11.18
CA ASP A 114 17.15 8.54 -11.41
C ASP A 114 16.93 7.11 -11.90
N ARG A 115 17.63 6.72 -12.98
CA ARG A 115 17.60 5.35 -13.52
C ARG A 115 18.76 4.56 -12.95
N ALA A 116 18.64 4.24 -11.68
CA ALA A 116 19.70 3.70 -10.85
C ALA A 116 20.29 2.36 -11.35
N ALA A 117 19.52 1.55 -12.07
CA ALA A 117 20.02 0.33 -12.73
C ALA A 117 19.09 -0.10 -13.88
N ASP A 118 19.48 -1.15 -14.61
CA ASP A 118 18.63 -1.70 -15.67
C ASP A 118 17.26 -2.15 -15.14
N GLY A 119 16.21 -1.55 -15.70
CA GLY A 119 14.83 -1.75 -15.27
C GLY A 119 14.50 -1.27 -13.85
N ILE A 120 15.33 -0.43 -13.21
CA ILE A 120 15.06 0.17 -11.90
C ILE A 120 15.19 1.69 -11.96
N ALA A 121 14.22 2.39 -11.39
CA ALA A 121 14.28 3.83 -11.18
C ALA A 121 13.99 4.21 -9.72
N VAL A 122 14.63 5.28 -9.26
CA VAL A 122 14.30 6.01 -8.04
C VAL A 122 13.54 7.26 -8.47
N LEU A 123 12.24 7.30 -8.15
CA LEU A 123 11.36 8.43 -8.41
C LEU A 123 11.17 9.24 -7.13
N THR A 124 11.53 10.52 -7.16
CA THR A 124 11.19 11.44 -6.07
C THR A 124 9.99 12.25 -6.47
N VAL A 125 8.95 12.23 -5.65
CA VAL A 125 7.72 12.97 -5.89
C VAL A 125 7.38 13.90 -4.75
N ARG A 126 6.69 15.00 -5.06
CA ARG A 126 6.19 15.97 -4.09
C ARG A 126 4.67 16.04 -4.19
N PRO A 127 3.93 15.56 -3.17
CA PRO A 127 2.49 15.76 -3.07
C PRO A 127 2.13 17.25 -3.11
N GLU A 128 1.10 17.63 -3.87
CA GLU A 128 0.63 19.02 -3.98
C GLU A 128 -0.15 19.48 -2.74
N ARG A 129 -0.53 18.53 -1.88
CA ARG A 129 -1.25 18.74 -0.63
C ARG A 129 -0.67 17.82 0.44
N GLY A 130 -0.93 18.12 1.70
CA GLY A 130 -0.45 17.31 2.82
C GLY A 130 -0.76 15.81 2.65
N PHE A 131 0.29 15.00 2.70
CA PHE A 131 0.23 13.55 2.58
C PHE A 131 1.02 12.93 3.73
N THR A 132 0.32 12.22 4.61
CA THR A 132 0.91 11.62 5.81
C THR A 132 1.05 10.12 5.62
N PHE A 133 2.26 9.60 5.79
CA PHE A 133 2.55 8.17 5.79
C PHE A 133 3.52 7.83 6.93
N ARG A 134 3.71 6.55 7.21
CA ARG A 134 4.74 6.02 8.12
C ARG A 134 5.74 5.19 7.33
N ALA A 135 7.00 5.18 7.74
CA ALA A 135 8.00 4.31 7.13
C ALA A 135 7.55 2.84 7.21
N GLY A 136 7.82 2.09 6.14
CA GLY A 136 7.38 0.70 6.02
C GLY A 136 5.93 0.50 5.54
N GLN A 137 5.15 1.57 5.34
CA GLN A 137 3.84 1.44 4.69
C GLN A 137 3.96 1.21 3.18
N ALA A 138 2.85 0.82 2.55
CA ALA A 138 2.69 0.80 1.09
C ALA A 138 1.67 1.85 0.66
N VAL A 139 1.94 2.51 -0.47
CA VAL A 139 1.13 3.57 -1.09
C VAL A 139 0.71 3.08 -2.48
N PRO A 140 -0.59 3.16 -2.84
CA PRO A 140 -1.00 2.87 -4.19
C PRO A 140 -0.67 4.09 -5.07
N VAL A 141 -0.06 3.84 -6.21
CA VAL A 141 0.37 4.82 -7.21
C VAL A 141 -0.28 4.51 -8.54
N SER A 142 -0.77 5.54 -9.24
CA SER A 142 -1.19 5.46 -10.64
C SER A 142 -0.66 6.64 -11.44
N LEU A 143 -0.62 6.47 -12.77
CA LEU A 143 -0.25 7.53 -13.71
C LEU A 143 -1.47 8.35 -14.07
N GLU A 144 -1.28 9.64 -14.39
CA GLU A 144 -2.38 10.52 -14.79
C GLU A 144 -3.12 10.00 -16.04
N ASP A 145 -2.38 9.45 -17.01
CA ASP A 145 -2.97 8.86 -18.22
C ASP A 145 -3.78 7.59 -17.93
N TRP A 146 -3.47 6.87 -16.84
CA TRP A 146 -4.10 5.59 -16.48
C TRP A 146 -4.69 5.63 -15.05
N PRO A 147 -5.71 6.48 -14.81
CA PRO A 147 -6.18 6.81 -13.45
C PRO A 147 -6.81 5.64 -12.69
N ASP A 148 -7.17 4.55 -13.39
CA ASP A 148 -7.77 3.35 -12.79
C ASP A 148 -6.76 2.18 -12.64
N ARG A 149 -5.49 2.39 -12.99
CA ARG A 149 -4.44 1.35 -12.91
C ARG A 149 -3.48 1.62 -11.75
N TRP A 150 -3.84 1.14 -10.58
CA TRP A 150 -3.06 1.32 -9.35
C TRP A 150 -2.03 0.22 -9.12
N ARG A 151 -0.86 0.59 -8.61
CA ARG A 151 0.18 -0.35 -8.15
C ARG A 151 0.73 0.08 -6.80
N TRP A 152 0.98 -0.89 -5.94
CA TRP A 152 1.50 -0.64 -4.60
C TRP A 152 3.02 -0.46 -4.64
N TYR A 153 3.49 0.62 -4.02
CA TYR A 153 4.90 0.89 -3.79
C TYR A 153 5.10 1.35 -2.35
N SER A 154 6.17 0.90 -1.72
CA SER A 154 6.56 1.43 -0.43
C SER A 154 7.42 2.68 -0.63
N PRO A 155 7.16 3.77 0.11
CA PRO A 155 8.11 4.86 0.25
C PRO A 155 9.48 4.36 0.69
N ALA A 156 10.53 4.88 0.07
CA ALA A 156 11.91 4.52 0.31
C ALA A 156 12.60 5.41 1.36
N ASN A 157 11.90 6.43 1.85
CA ASN A 157 12.34 7.38 2.86
C ASN A 157 11.36 7.45 4.04
N ALA A 158 11.84 7.86 5.21
CA ALA A 158 10.94 8.25 6.29
C ALA A 158 10.25 9.59 5.94
N PRO A 159 9.10 9.94 6.55
CA PRO A 159 8.47 11.24 6.32
C PRO A 159 9.46 12.40 6.53
N ARG A 160 9.71 13.17 5.47
CA ARG A 160 10.66 14.30 5.48
C ARG A 160 9.93 15.64 5.63
N PRO A 161 10.56 16.66 6.23
CA PRO A 161 9.96 18.00 6.37
C PRO A 161 9.63 18.69 5.05
N ASP A 162 10.35 18.37 3.97
CA ASP A 162 10.13 18.92 2.62
C ASP A 162 8.96 18.24 1.87
N GLY A 163 8.35 17.23 2.49
CA GLY A 163 7.21 16.48 1.97
C GLY A 163 7.54 15.55 0.79
N THR A 164 8.83 15.35 0.46
CA THR A 164 9.20 14.47 -0.66
C THR A 164 9.07 13.00 -0.30
N ILE A 165 8.75 12.20 -1.30
CA ILE A 165 8.58 10.75 -1.21
C ILE A 165 9.38 10.12 -2.33
N GLU A 166 10.27 9.20 -1.98
CA GLU A 166 11.04 8.39 -2.92
C GLU A 166 10.36 7.04 -3.12
N PHE A 167 10.26 6.60 -4.36
CA PHE A 167 9.78 5.27 -4.74
C PHE A 167 10.85 4.54 -5.55
N HIS A 168 11.24 3.36 -5.11
CA HIS A 168 12.12 2.47 -5.89
C HIS A 168 11.25 1.55 -6.75
N VAL A 169 11.26 1.76 -8.06
CA VAL A 169 10.36 1.09 -9.00
C VAL A 169 11.15 0.16 -9.90
N ARG A 170 10.74 -1.11 -9.96
CA ARG A 170 11.24 -2.09 -10.95
C ARG A 170 10.24 -2.28 -12.07
N ALA A 171 10.68 -2.19 -13.32
CA ALA A 171 9.86 -2.40 -14.51
C ALA A 171 9.47 -3.88 -14.68
N VAL A 172 8.27 -4.25 -14.25
CA VAL A 172 7.73 -5.64 -14.36
C VAL A 172 6.38 -5.73 -15.07
N ALA A 173 5.59 -4.66 -15.05
CA ALA A 173 4.27 -4.55 -15.65
C ALA A 173 4.08 -3.14 -16.27
N ALA A 174 2.97 -2.93 -16.97
CA ALA A 174 2.70 -1.68 -17.70
C ALA A 174 2.96 -0.42 -16.86
N VAL A 175 2.33 -0.28 -15.68
CA VAL A 175 2.46 0.93 -14.84
C VAL A 175 3.89 1.13 -14.39
N SER A 176 4.54 0.07 -13.88
CA SER A 176 5.94 0.16 -13.45
C SER A 176 6.91 0.44 -14.60
N ARG A 177 6.61 -0.03 -15.81
CA ARG A 177 7.44 0.22 -16.98
C ARG A 177 7.35 1.68 -17.39
N ALA A 178 6.13 2.22 -17.48
CA ALA A 178 5.93 3.64 -17.76
C ALA A 178 6.57 4.54 -16.69
N LEU A 179 6.45 4.18 -15.40
CA LEU A 179 7.14 4.88 -14.31
C LEU A 179 8.66 4.92 -14.49
N VAL A 180 9.28 3.85 -14.98
CA VAL A 180 10.75 3.76 -15.18
C VAL A 180 11.20 4.39 -16.51
N GLU A 181 10.46 4.16 -17.59
CA GLU A 181 10.91 4.42 -18.95
C GLU A 181 10.35 5.73 -19.54
N GLU A 182 9.15 6.13 -19.14
CA GLU A 182 8.36 7.16 -19.82
C GLU A 182 8.24 8.44 -18.98
N VAL A 183 8.02 8.31 -17.67
CA VAL A 183 7.83 9.43 -16.74
C VAL A 183 9.02 10.39 -16.72
N ARG A 184 8.72 11.69 -16.73
CA ARG A 184 9.66 12.81 -16.74
C ARG A 184 9.46 13.73 -15.54
N LEU A 185 10.47 14.56 -15.31
CA LEU A 185 10.39 15.64 -14.35
C LEU A 185 9.23 16.57 -14.70
N GLY A 186 8.43 16.92 -13.70
CA GLY A 186 7.26 17.77 -13.85
C GLY A 186 5.95 17.01 -14.09
N ASP A 187 6.01 15.74 -14.51
CA ASP A 187 4.82 14.90 -14.69
C ASP A 187 4.06 14.73 -13.37
N ARG A 188 2.76 14.47 -13.46
CA ARG A 188 1.90 14.24 -12.30
C ARG A 188 1.54 12.76 -12.20
N ILE A 189 1.58 12.27 -10.97
CA ILE A 189 1.09 10.93 -10.60
C ILE A 189 0.05 11.07 -9.49
N TRP A 190 -0.75 10.02 -9.30
CA TRP A 190 -1.71 9.96 -8.20
C TRP A 190 -1.22 9.01 -7.13
N LEU A 191 -1.28 9.46 -5.88
CA LEU A 191 -1.10 8.64 -4.68
C LEU A 191 -2.47 8.38 -4.07
N GLY A 192 -2.71 7.17 -3.59
CA GLY A 192 -3.87 6.87 -2.75
C GLY A 192 -3.48 6.68 -1.29
N PRO A 193 -4.41 6.21 -0.43
CA PRO A 193 -4.19 6.16 0.99
C PRO A 193 -3.11 5.12 1.36
N PRO A 194 -2.13 5.48 2.22
CA PRO A 194 -1.12 4.54 2.68
C PRO A 194 -1.73 3.43 3.53
N ARG A 195 -1.21 2.22 3.39
CA ARG A 195 -1.62 1.05 4.17
C ARG A 195 -0.44 0.43 4.89
N ASP A 196 -0.71 -0.03 6.11
CA ASP A 196 0.23 -0.85 6.85
C ASP A 196 0.29 -2.24 6.21
N VAL A 197 1.50 -2.68 5.90
CA VAL A 197 1.78 -4.00 5.34
C VAL A 197 2.57 -4.88 6.32
N GLY A 198 2.62 -4.50 7.60
CA GLY A 198 3.35 -5.27 8.62
C GLY A 198 4.84 -4.96 8.67
N LEU A 199 5.30 -3.92 7.98
CA LEU A 199 6.70 -3.46 7.98
C LEU A 199 6.90 -2.15 8.75
N THR A 200 5.95 -1.72 9.58
CA THR A 200 6.15 -0.55 10.46
C THR A 200 6.81 -0.95 11.77
N LEU A 201 7.68 -0.09 12.31
CA LEU A 201 8.26 -0.30 13.64
C LEU A 201 7.23 -0.02 14.75
N ASP A 202 7.27 -0.82 15.82
CA ASP A 202 6.58 -0.50 17.07
C ASP A 202 7.32 0.66 17.79
N PRO A 203 6.69 1.83 18.00
CA PRO A 203 7.31 2.95 18.72
C PRO A 203 7.70 2.64 20.17
N ALA A 204 7.10 1.63 20.79
CA ALA A 204 7.43 1.20 22.15
C ALA A 204 8.65 0.26 22.19
N SER A 205 8.96 -0.43 21.09
CA SER A 205 10.07 -1.36 21.01
C SER A 205 11.42 -0.64 20.97
N ARG A 206 12.42 -1.24 21.60
CA ARG A 206 13.83 -0.80 21.58
C ARG A 206 14.77 -1.91 21.09
N ALA A 207 14.23 -3.05 20.66
CA ALA A 207 15.00 -4.18 20.17
C ALA A 207 15.87 -3.80 18.96
N ASP A 208 17.09 -4.30 18.87
CA ASP A 208 17.92 -4.11 17.66
C ASP A 208 17.23 -4.67 16.41
N LEU A 209 17.59 -4.17 15.23
CA LEU A 209 16.95 -4.56 13.97
C LEU A 209 17.89 -5.38 13.10
N LEU A 210 17.36 -6.45 12.51
CA LEU A 210 17.95 -7.12 11.36
C LEU A 210 17.02 -6.96 10.16
N LEU A 211 17.43 -6.12 9.22
CA LEU A 211 16.68 -5.80 8.02
C LEU A 211 17.27 -6.61 6.85
N ILE A 212 16.44 -7.33 6.10
CA ILE A 212 16.88 -8.19 5.00
C ILE A 212 16.13 -7.77 3.73
N ALA A 213 16.83 -7.07 2.84
CA ALA A 213 16.29 -6.55 1.59
C ALA A 213 16.68 -7.42 0.40
N GLY A 214 15.80 -7.53 -0.60
CA GLY A 214 16.15 -8.01 -1.93
C GLY A 214 15.54 -7.13 -3.03
N GLY A 215 16.37 -6.69 -3.97
CA GLY A 215 15.93 -5.81 -5.06
C GLY A 215 15.26 -4.53 -4.53
N THR A 216 14.07 -4.19 -5.06
CA THR A 216 13.31 -2.99 -4.62
C THR A 216 12.62 -3.18 -3.27
N GLY A 217 12.72 -4.36 -2.65
CA GLY A 217 12.39 -4.55 -1.23
C GLY A 217 13.31 -3.75 -0.29
N LEU A 218 14.39 -3.16 -0.81
CA LEU A 218 15.20 -2.18 -0.12
C LEU A 218 14.41 -0.93 0.29
N ALA A 219 13.47 -0.45 -0.52
CA ALA A 219 12.72 0.78 -0.26
C ALA A 219 12.11 0.85 1.16
N PRO A 220 11.19 -0.06 1.54
CA PRO A 220 10.58 0.02 2.87
C PRO A 220 11.61 -0.11 3.99
N LEU A 221 12.67 -0.91 3.81
CA LEU A 221 13.68 -1.11 4.85
C LEU A 221 14.63 0.08 4.99
N ARG A 222 14.97 0.76 3.89
CA ARG A 222 15.70 2.03 3.92
C ARG A 222 14.88 3.12 4.61
N ALA A 223 13.57 3.16 4.39
CA ALA A 223 12.68 4.06 5.13
C ALA A 223 12.70 3.78 6.65
N LEU A 224 12.80 2.51 7.07
CA LEU A 224 12.96 2.16 8.49
C LEU A 224 14.30 2.64 9.06
N VAL A 225 15.39 2.49 8.30
CA VAL A 225 16.71 3.02 8.68
C VAL A 225 16.65 4.54 8.84
N GLU A 226 16.07 5.27 7.89
CA GLU A 226 15.87 6.71 8.00
C GLU A 226 15.00 7.08 9.20
N GLN A 227 13.94 6.32 9.50
CA GLN A 227 13.11 6.54 10.68
C GLN A 227 13.95 6.40 11.96
N VAL A 228 14.80 5.37 12.07
CA VAL A 228 15.72 5.21 13.20
C VAL A 228 16.70 6.38 13.27
N ALA A 229 17.21 6.87 12.14
CA ALA A 229 18.11 8.04 12.12
C ALA A 229 17.47 9.30 12.71
N THR A 230 16.15 9.50 12.57
CA THR A 230 15.44 10.63 13.19
C THR A 230 15.34 10.52 14.72
N ALA A 231 15.38 9.30 15.27
CA ALA A 231 15.30 9.04 16.71
C ALA A 231 16.01 7.72 17.09
N PRO A 232 17.37 7.69 17.13
CA PRO A 232 18.14 6.44 17.19
C PRO A 232 17.90 5.58 18.42
N ALA A 233 17.45 6.18 19.54
CA ALA A 233 17.04 5.51 20.77
C ALA A 233 18.00 4.41 21.32
N GLY A 234 19.29 4.43 20.93
CA GLY A 234 20.29 3.42 21.29
C GLY A 234 20.18 2.08 20.55
N ARG A 235 19.29 1.97 19.56
CA ARG A 235 19.01 0.76 18.78
C ARG A 235 20.07 0.58 17.69
N ARG A 236 20.66 -0.61 17.58
CA ARG A 236 21.54 -1.00 16.47
C ARG A 236 20.72 -1.55 15.30
N VAL A 237 21.20 -1.31 14.08
CA VAL A 237 20.54 -1.80 12.87
C VAL A 237 21.57 -2.48 11.98
N THR A 238 21.30 -3.73 11.62
CA THR A 238 22.00 -4.40 10.52
C THR A 238 21.06 -4.48 9.32
N LEU A 239 21.44 -3.89 8.19
CA LEU A 239 20.71 -4.01 6.94
C LEU A 239 21.52 -4.85 5.95
N VAL A 240 21.01 -6.03 5.65
CA VAL A 240 21.54 -6.93 4.63
C VAL A 240 20.83 -6.69 3.31
N VAL A 241 21.58 -6.39 2.24
CA VAL A 241 21.01 -6.07 0.93
C VAL A 241 21.43 -7.10 -0.11
N GLY A 242 20.46 -7.91 -0.54
CA GLY A 242 20.62 -8.94 -1.56
C GLY A 242 20.64 -8.39 -2.98
N ALA A 243 21.71 -8.70 -3.70
CA ALA A 243 21.89 -8.44 -5.13
C ALA A 243 22.47 -9.68 -5.84
N ARG A 244 22.48 -9.67 -7.18
CA ARG A 244 23.15 -10.76 -7.94
C ARG A 244 24.64 -10.48 -8.01
N THR A 245 25.00 -9.28 -8.42
CA THR A 245 26.36 -8.75 -8.49
C THR A 245 26.46 -7.37 -7.85
N TYR A 246 27.66 -6.85 -7.68
CA TYR A 246 27.89 -5.47 -7.22
C TYR A 246 27.17 -4.44 -8.10
N ALA A 247 27.16 -4.65 -9.42
CA ALA A 247 26.48 -3.78 -10.37
C ALA A 247 24.94 -3.78 -10.22
N ASP A 248 24.36 -4.80 -9.59
CA ASP A 248 22.92 -4.88 -9.34
C ASP A 248 22.50 -4.17 -8.02
N LEU A 249 23.45 -3.71 -7.21
CA LEU A 249 23.20 -2.94 -5.98
C LEU A 249 22.97 -1.46 -6.32
N TYR A 250 21.79 -1.18 -6.88
CA TYR A 250 21.45 0.11 -7.52
C TYR A 250 21.49 1.36 -6.61
N ASP A 251 21.38 1.21 -5.28
CA ASP A 251 21.34 2.33 -4.32
C ASP A 251 22.59 2.38 -3.42
N SER A 252 23.71 1.83 -3.92
CA SER A 252 24.97 1.68 -3.16
C SER A 252 25.50 2.99 -2.59
N ILE A 253 25.46 4.08 -3.35
CA ILE A 253 25.96 5.39 -2.91
C ILE A 253 25.14 5.92 -1.72
N SER A 254 23.81 5.89 -1.82
CA SER A 254 22.93 6.36 -0.73
C SER A 254 23.13 5.52 0.54
N LEU A 255 23.31 4.21 0.35
CA LEU A 255 23.62 3.27 1.42
C LEU A 255 24.96 3.60 2.10
N ASP A 256 26.02 3.81 1.34
CA ASP A 256 27.34 4.20 1.88
C ASP A 256 27.27 5.52 2.66
N VAL A 257 26.54 6.50 2.15
CA VAL A 257 26.31 7.78 2.84
C VAL A 257 25.58 7.56 4.17
N LEU A 258 24.53 6.73 4.18
CA LEU A 258 23.78 6.41 5.41
C LEU A 258 24.67 5.72 6.45
N GLN A 259 25.50 4.76 6.04
CA GLN A 259 26.41 4.06 6.96
C GLN A 259 27.46 5.00 7.53
N CYS A 260 28.10 5.83 6.70
CA CYS A 260 29.09 6.80 7.14
C CYS A 260 28.52 7.84 8.11
N ALA A 261 27.23 8.16 8.02
CA ALA A 261 26.57 9.11 8.90
C ALA A 261 26.21 8.52 10.28
N HIS A 262 26.22 7.18 10.43
CA HIS A 262 25.58 6.51 11.56
C HIS A 262 26.36 5.29 12.07
N ASP A 263 27.11 5.45 13.17
CA ASP A 263 27.88 4.36 13.80
C ASP A 263 27.03 3.18 14.32
N TRP A 264 25.71 3.37 14.47
CA TRP A 264 24.76 2.33 14.89
C TRP A 264 24.24 1.48 13.72
N LEU A 265 24.51 1.88 12.48
CA LEU A 265 24.11 1.19 11.26
C LEU A 265 25.25 0.32 10.74
N THR A 266 24.95 -0.93 10.41
CA THR A 266 25.84 -1.84 9.71
C THR A 266 25.16 -2.30 8.44
N LEU A 267 25.77 -2.01 7.28
CA LEU A 267 25.31 -2.47 5.98
C LEU A 267 26.14 -3.67 5.56
N VAL A 268 25.45 -4.71 5.10
CA VAL A 268 26.07 -5.96 4.65
C VAL A 268 25.53 -6.28 3.26
N PRO A 269 26.32 -6.09 2.19
CA PRO A 269 25.89 -6.56 0.88
C PRO A 269 25.90 -8.10 0.85
N ALA A 270 24.94 -8.68 0.15
CA ALA A 270 24.85 -10.12 -0.07
C ALA A 270 24.74 -10.40 -1.56
N PHE A 271 25.76 -11.03 -2.13
CA PHE A 271 25.89 -11.30 -3.55
C PHE A 271 25.74 -12.78 -3.86
N SER A 272 24.68 -13.11 -4.60
CA SER A 272 24.34 -14.50 -4.94
C SER A 272 25.13 -15.06 -6.12
N HIS A 273 25.66 -14.21 -7.01
CA HIS A 273 26.29 -14.61 -8.27
C HIS A 273 27.59 -13.85 -8.57
N ASP A 274 28.09 -13.04 -7.64
CA ASP A 274 29.31 -12.27 -7.87
C ASP A 274 30.57 -13.11 -7.55
N PRO A 275 31.45 -13.37 -8.53
CA PRO A 275 32.69 -14.09 -8.29
C PRO A 275 33.67 -13.31 -7.42
N GLU A 276 33.59 -11.98 -7.41
CA GLU A 276 34.47 -11.09 -6.65
C GLU A 276 33.95 -10.80 -5.24
N ALA A 277 32.77 -11.32 -4.86
CA ALA A 277 32.21 -11.16 -3.52
C ALA A 277 33.19 -11.65 -2.43
N GLY A 278 33.39 -10.81 -1.42
CA GLY A 278 34.27 -11.12 -0.30
C GLY A 278 33.73 -12.24 0.59
N PRO A 279 34.60 -12.84 1.43
CA PRO A 279 34.16 -13.74 2.50
C PRO A 279 33.17 -13.02 3.43
N GLY A 280 31.96 -13.55 3.55
CA GLY A 280 30.86 -12.95 4.34
C GLY A 280 29.81 -12.20 3.51
N GLU A 281 30.13 -11.85 2.26
CA GLU A 281 29.18 -11.22 1.33
C GLU A 281 28.60 -12.24 0.34
N ARG A 282 29.26 -13.38 0.18
CA ARG A 282 28.87 -14.41 -0.78
C ARG A 282 27.70 -15.25 -0.27
N GLY A 283 26.58 -15.22 -1.00
CA GLY A 283 25.40 -16.03 -0.72
C GLY A 283 24.09 -15.30 -1.00
N ASP A 284 22.96 -15.99 -0.76
CA ASP A 284 21.67 -15.30 -0.71
C ASP A 284 21.56 -14.43 0.55
N ALA A 285 20.74 -13.38 0.46
CA ALA A 285 20.61 -12.38 1.52
C ALA A 285 20.21 -12.97 2.88
N LEU A 286 19.42 -14.04 2.90
CA LEU A 286 19.02 -14.67 4.15
C LEU A 286 20.18 -15.44 4.78
N THR A 287 20.96 -16.18 3.97
CA THR A 287 22.16 -16.88 4.46
C THR A 287 23.12 -15.89 5.12
N VAL A 288 23.46 -14.80 4.41
CA VAL A 288 24.34 -13.76 4.94
C VAL A 288 23.74 -13.12 6.20
N ALA A 289 22.44 -12.80 6.20
CA ALA A 289 21.80 -12.19 7.37
C ALA A 289 21.82 -13.05 8.63
N LEU A 290 21.77 -14.39 8.50
CA LEU A 290 21.82 -15.28 9.65
C LEU A 290 23.17 -15.26 10.38
N ASP A 291 24.28 -14.96 9.69
CA ASP A 291 25.60 -14.78 10.32
C ASP A 291 25.66 -13.50 11.18
N HIS A 292 24.83 -12.52 10.84
CA HIS A 292 24.69 -11.26 11.57
C HIS A 292 23.57 -11.25 12.60
N HIS A 293 22.75 -12.30 12.68
CA HIS A 293 21.66 -12.38 13.64
C HIS A 293 22.17 -12.43 15.09
N ARG A 294 21.49 -11.70 15.97
CA ARG A 294 21.72 -11.67 17.42
C ARG A 294 20.40 -11.86 18.15
N SER A 295 20.45 -12.60 19.26
CA SER A 295 19.26 -12.80 20.10
C SER A 295 18.71 -11.47 20.58
N GLY A 296 17.40 -11.27 20.46
CA GLY A 296 16.76 -10.00 20.81
C GLY A 296 16.21 -9.25 19.61
N GLN A 297 16.77 -9.45 18.41
CA GLN A 297 16.46 -8.62 17.24
C GLN A 297 15.05 -8.80 16.69
N GLU A 298 14.43 -7.70 16.26
CA GLU A 298 13.28 -7.71 15.36
C GLU A 298 13.80 -7.85 13.92
N VAL A 299 13.27 -8.83 13.18
CA VAL A 299 13.72 -9.21 11.84
C VAL A 299 12.67 -8.77 10.82
N TYR A 300 13.01 -7.82 9.97
CA TYR A 300 12.14 -7.34 8.90
C TYR A 300 12.70 -7.78 7.55
N VAL A 301 11.87 -8.41 6.72
CA VAL A 301 12.30 -8.93 5.42
C VAL A 301 11.38 -8.45 4.32
N CYS A 302 11.95 -7.91 3.25
CA CYS A 302 11.19 -7.48 2.08
C CYS A 302 11.98 -7.76 0.80
N GLY A 303 11.33 -8.35 -0.19
CA GLY A 303 12.00 -8.71 -1.44
C GLY A 303 11.09 -9.46 -2.40
N PRO A 304 11.64 -9.96 -3.52
CA PRO A 304 10.87 -10.70 -4.51
C PRO A 304 10.31 -12.02 -3.93
N PRO A 305 9.19 -12.55 -4.47
CA PRO A 305 8.57 -13.78 -3.97
C PRO A 305 9.55 -14.97 -3.87
N ALA A 306 10.48 -15.08 -4.82
CA ALA A 306 11.51 -16.14 -4.80
C ALA A 306 12.44 -16.08 -3.58
N MET A 307 12.72 -14.88 -3.07
CA MET A 307 13.52 -14.69 -1.84
C MET A 307 12.69 -14.97 -0.58
N LEU A 308 11.39 -14.64 -0.60
CA LEU A 308 10.49 -14.86 0.54
C LEU A 308 10.03 -16.33 0.65
N ALA A 309 10.16 -17.11 -0.43
CA ALA A 309 9.81 -18.53 -0.46
C ALA A 309 10.66 -19.31 0.55
N GLY A 310 10.00 -20.01 1.49
CA GLY A 310 10.68 -20.82 2.51
C GLY A 310 11.44 -20.01 3.59
N LEU A 311 11.46 -18.68 3.50
CA LEU A 311 12.12 -17.77 4.45
C LEU A 311 11.69 -18.05 5.89
N ARG A 312 10.38 -18.18 6.11
CA ARG A 312 9.79 -18.37 7.44
C ARG A 312 10.33 -19.64 8.11
N LEU A 313 10.42 -20.74 7.37
CA LEU A 313 10.97 -22.00 7.87
C LEU A 313 12.45 -21.86 8.22
N ARG A 314 13.24 -21.19 7.37
CA ARG A 314 14.67 -20.95 7.61
C ARG A 314 14.92 -20.08 8.85
N LEU A 315 14.15 -19.01 9.03
CA LEU A 315 14.26 -18.14 10.22
C LEU A 315 13.87 -18.88 11.51
N LEU A 316 12.79 -19.68 11.46
CA LEU A 316 12.36 -20.50 12.60
C LEU A 316 13.41 -21.57 12.95
N ALA A 317 14.00 -22.22 11.95
CA ALA A 317 15.08 -23.18 12.14
C ALA A 317 16.34 -22.54 12.75
N ALA A 318 16.57 -21.25 12.49
CA ALA A 318 17.61 -20.45 13.13
C ALA A 318 17.25 -19.96 14.56
N GLY A 319 16.09 -20.36 15.10
CA GLY A 319 15.67 -20.04 16.46
C GLY A 319 15.02 -18.67 16.63
N ILE A 320 14.64 -17.99 15.54
CA ILE A 320 14.02 -16.66 15.58
C ILE A 320 12.52 -16.83 15.88
N PRO A 321 11.99 -16.27 16.98
CA PRO A 321 10.57 -16.40 17.32
C PRO A 321 9.67 -15.73 16.29
N THR A 322 8.54 -16.36 15.96
CA THR A 322 7.56 -15.83 14.98
C THR A 322 7.15 -14.38 15.24
N GLN A 323 7.03 -13.98 16.51
CA GLN A 323 6.62 -12.63 16.92
C GLN A 323 7.64 -11.55 16.57
N ARG A 324 8.88 -11.94 16.25
CA ARG A 324 9.96 -11.05 15.83
C ARG A 324 10.22 -11.11 14.33
N ILE A 325 9.40 -11.85 13.56
CA ILE A 325 9.54 -11.95 12.10
C ILE A 325 8.44 -11.11 11.46
N HIS A 326 8.85 -10.09 10.73
CA HIS A 326 7.99 -9.12 10.06
C HIS A 326 8.17 -9.24 8.54
N LEU A 327 7.08 -9.58 7.85
CA LEU A 327 7.03 -9.76 6.40
C LEU A 327 5.94 -8.86 5.82
N PRO A 328 6.09 -8.36 4.58
CA PRO A 328 5.03 -7.62 3.92
C PRO A 328 3.80 -8.50 3.73
N GLY A 329 2.66 -8.07 4.27
CA GLY A 329 1.34 -8.60 3.97
C GLY A 329 0.78 -8.04 2.66
N ASP A 330 -0.35 -8.61 2.22
CA ASP A 330 -1.06 -8.09 1.05
C ASP A 330 -1.70 -6.72 1.39
N PRO A 331 -1.28 -5.63 0.72
CA PRO A 331 -1.84 -4.31 0.96
C PRO A 331 -3.34 -4.20 0.58
N THR A 332 -3.89 -5.14 -0.20
CA THR A 332 -5.33 -5.18 -0.53
C THR A 332 -6.20 -5.71 0.62
N GLY A 333 -5.59 -6.23 1.69
CA GLY A 333 -6.30 -6.76 2.86
C GLY A 333 -6.93 -8.14 2.64
N GLN A 334 -6.59 -8.83 1.53
CA GLN A 334 -6.92 -10.24 1.38
C GLN A 334 -5.96 -11.06 2.24
N ALA A 335 -6.50 -11.95 3.07
CA ALA A 335 -5.68 -12.91 3.80
C ALA A 335 -4.79 -13.68 2.81
N PRO A 336 -3.53 -14.00 3.16
CA PRO A 336 -2.72 -14.84 2.30
C PRO A 336 -3.47 -16.15 2.04
N VAL A 337 -3.74 -16.43 0.77
CA VAL A 337 -4.24 -17.74 0.36
C VAL A 337 -3.08 -18.70 0.57
N ASP A 338 -3.15 -19.52 1.62
CA ASP A 338 -2.26 -20.67 1.78
C ASP A 338 -2.31 -21.48 0.48
N ARG A 339 -1.15 -21.58 -0.19
CA ARG A 339 -0.90 -22.51 -1.29
C ARG A 339 0.22 -23.45 -0.88
#